data_AF-A0A7C1XVF4-F1
#
_entry.id   AF-A0A7C1XVF4-F1
#
_cell.length_a   1.000
_cell.length_b   1.000
_cell.length_c   1.000
_cell.angle_alpha   90.00
_cell.angle_beta   90.00
_cell.angle_gamma   90.00
#
_symmetry.space_group_name_H-M   'P 1'
#
loop_
_entity.id
_entity.type
_entity.pdbx_description
1 polymer ?
#
loop_
_entity_poly.entity_id
_entity_poly.type
_entity_poly.pdbx_seq_one_letter_code
_entity_poly.pdbx_strand_id
1 'polypeptide(L)'
;MSSDKPDKNDLDRARREETRAFNELEYRSQQAKEQRQQLDALLKYRKECLDGLANARDTGLTPVHVREYQLLMAHINSAVELTEIKVSACESNLEEAREQWEKKNIEYEKIRDAVIRNASPGDVPEITEPEEPFVEQYYKRDRR
;
A
#
# COMPACT_ATOMS: atom_id res chain seq x y z
N MET A 1 -44.26 -10.42 0.16
CA MET A 1 -43.66 -9.08 0.04
C MET A 1 -42.43 -9.08 0.93
N SER A 2 -41.24 -9.24 0.34
CA SER A 2 -39.98 -9.15 1.09
C SER A 2 -39.87 -7.74 1.65
N SER A 3 -39.51 -7.63 2.92
CA SER A 3 -39.21 -6.33 3.55
C SER A 3 -37.98 -5.76 2.86
N ASP A 4 -38.18 -4.79 1.96
CA ASP A 4 -37.15 -4.11 1.15
C ASP A 4 -36.29 -3.13 1.98
N LYS A 5 -36.29 -3.27 3.30
CA LYS A 5 -35.57 -2.40 4.23
C LYS A 5 -34.31 -3.11 4.70
N PRO A 6 -33.12 -2.46 4.61
CA PRO A 6 -31.88 -3.02 5.12
C PRO A 6 -32.04 -3.41 6.58
N ASP A 7 -31.57 -4.60 6.92
CA ASP A 7 -31.64 -5.14 8.29
C ASP A 7 -30.24 -5.19 8.94
N LYS A 8 -30.18 -5.74 10.16
CA LYS A 8 -28.92 -5.90 10.89
C LYS A 8 -27.93 -6.84 10.18
N ASN A 9 -28.40 -7.86 9.46
CA ASN A 9 -27.53 -8.77 8.71
C ASN A 9 -26.90 -8.07 7.51
N ASP A 10 -27.65 -7.19 6.83
CA ASP A 10 -27.11 -6.36 5.75
C ASP A 10 -26.05 -5.39 6.27
N LEU A 11 -26.26 -4.80 7.45
CA LEU A 11 -25.26 -3.95 8.12
C LEU A 11 -23.99 -4.73 8.47
N ASP A 12 -24.14 -5.91 9.07
CA ASP A 12 -23.00 -6.76 9.42
C ASP A 12 -22.23 -7.24 8.18
N ARG A 13 -22.92 -7.55 7.07
CA ARG A 13 -22.30 -7.88 5.79
C ARG A 13 -21.52 -6.69 5.24
N ALA A 14 -22.15 -5.52 5.15
CA ALA A 14 -21.53 -4.32 4.61
C ALA A 14 -20.29 -3.92 5.43
N ARG A 15 -20.38 -4.02 6.76
CA ARG A 15 -19.25 -3.79 7.67
C ARG A 15 -18.09 -4.74 7.40
N ARG A 16 -18.34 -6.03 7.23
CA ARG A 16 -17.29 -7.01 6.91
C ARG A 16 -16.62 -6.73 5.57
N GLU A 17 -17.37 -6.29 4.58
CA GLU A 17 -16.82 -5.94 3.27
C GLU A 17 -15.98 -4.66 3.31
N GLU A 18 -16.44 -3.63 4.03
CA GLU A 18 -15.68 -2.41 4.29
C GLU A 18 -14.37 -2.73 5.00
N THR A 19 -14.41 -3.51 6.09
CA THR A 19 -13.21 -3.86 6.87
C THR A 19 -12.22 -4.68 6.06
N ARG A 20 -12.69 -5.57 5.17
CA ARG A 20 -11.81 -6.30 4.24
C ARG A 20 -11.13 -5.36 3.25
N ALA A 21 -11.88 -4.41 2.67
CA ALA A 21 -11.32 -3.42 1.75
C ALA A 21 -10.32 -2.49 2.45
N PHE A 22 -10.60 -2.11 3.70
CA PHE A 22 -9.67 -1.32 4.53
C PHE A 22 -8.36 -2.08 4.81
N ASN A 23 -8.44 -3.35 5.20
CA ASN A 23 -7.25 -4.16 5.43
C ASN A 23 -6.40 -4.33 4.15
N GLU A 24 -7.05 -4.47 2.99
CA GLU A 24 -6.35 -4.51 1.70
C GLU A 24 -5.68 -3.15 1.40
N LEU A 25 -6.36 -2.04 1.64
CA LEU A 25 -5.81 -0.69 1.50
C LEU A 25 -4.54 -0.51 2.36
N GLU A 26 -4.59 -0.89 3.63
CA GLU A 26 -3.44 -0.83 4.54
C GLU A 26 -2.27 -1.70 4.05
N TYR A 27 -2.56 -2.92 3.59
CA TYR A 27 -1.55 -3.80 3.00
C TYR A 27 -0.88 -3.16 1.78
N ARG A 28 -1.66 -2.59 0.84
CA ARG A 28 -1.11 -1.91 -0.34
C ARG A 28 -0.33 -0.65 0.01
N SER A 29 -0.78 0.09 1.02
CA SER A 29 -0.11 1.30 1.53
C SER A 29 1.30 0.96 2.02
N GLN A 30 1.41 -0.11 2.81
CA GLN A 30 2.70 -0.59 3.30
C GLN A 30 3.59 -1.09 2.16
N GLN A 31 3.05 -1.83 1.19
CA GLN A 31 3.83 -2.27 0.02
C GLN A 31 4.38 -1.09 -0.79
N ALA A 32 3.55 -0.09 -1.08
CA ALA A 32 3.97 1.11 -1.81
C ALA A 32 5.07 1.87 -1.06
N LYS A 33 4.93 2.00 0.27
CA LYS A 33 5.94 2.60 1.15
C LYS A 33 7.27 1.86 1.10
N GLU A 34 7.26 0.54 1.20
CA GLU A 34 8.47 -0.29 1.14
C GLU A 34 9.19 -0.16 -0.21
N GLN A 35 8.47 -0.23 -1.33
CA GLN A 35 9.07 -0.08 -2.65
C GLN A 35 9.65 1.33 -2.84
N ARG A 36 8.98 2.37 -2.34
CA ARG A 36 9.49 3.75 -2.42
C ARG A 36 10.76 3.93 -1.58
N GLN A 37 10.81 3.35 -0.38
CA GLN A 37 12.03 3.35 0.44
C GLN A 37 13.20 2.61 -0.24
N GLN A 38 12.93 1.49 -0.93
CA GLN A 38 13.95 0.79 -1.70
C GLN A 38 14.47 1.63 -2.87
N LEU A 39 13.58 2.33 -3.58
CA LEU A 39 13.96 3.25 -4.65
C LEU A 39 14.82 4.40 -4.12
N ASP A 40 14.42 5.04 -3.03
CA ASP A 40 15.17 6.13 -2.40
C ASP A 40 16.57 5.69 -1.99
N ALA A 41 16.71 4.48 -1.42
CA ALA A 41 18.00 3.91 -1.07
C ALA A 41 18.88 3.67 -2.30
N LEU A 42 18.33 3.14 -3.39
CA LEU A 42 19.07 2.94 -4.65
C LEU A 42 19.50 4.25 -5.29
N LEU A 43 18.63 5.27 -5.30
CA LEU A 43 18.96 6.60 -5.82
C LEU A 43 20.05 7.27 -4.98
N LYS A 44 19.99 7.12 -3.65
CA LYS A 44 21.05 7.60 -2.75
C LYS A 44 22.37 6.89 -3.04
N TYR A 45 22.37 5.56 -3.14
CA TYR A 45 23.56 4.78 -3.44
C TYR A 45 24.16 5.15 -4.81
N ARG A 46 23.30 5.31 -5.83
CA ARG A 46 23.69 5.81 -7.16
C ARG A 46 24.43 7.14 -7.08
N LYS A 47 23.89 8.09 -6.30
CA LYS A 47 24.50 9.40 -6.09
C LYS A 47 25.85 9.28 -5.38
N GLU A 48 25.94 8.50 -4.31
CA GLU A 48 27.20 8.26 -3.59
C GLU A 48 28.27 7.64 -4.49
N CYS A 49 27.89 6.70 -5.37
CA CYS A 49 28.80 6.19 -6.39
C CYS A 49 29.29 7.29 -7.34
N LEU A 50 28.40 8.18 -7.83
CA LEU A 50 28.75 9.28 -8.74
C LEU A 50 29.69 10.29 -8.09
N ASP A 51 29.39 10.68 -6.86
CA ASP A 51 30.22 11.60 -6.08
C ASP A 51 31.59 10.97 -5.79
N GLY A 52 31.63 9.68 -5.45
CA GLY A 52 32.87 8.92 -5.27
C GLY A 52 33.75 8.89 -6.52
N LEU A 53 33.17 8.70 -7.70
CA LEU A 53 33.92 8.75 -8.96
C LEU A 53 34.47 10.14 -9.25
N ALA A 54 33.64 11.17 -9.07
CA ALA A 54 34.05 12.55 -9.31
C ALA A 54 35.31 12.90 -8.48
N ASN A 55 35.33 12.47 -7.21
CA ASN A 55 36.49 12.65 -6.33
C ASN A 55 37.68 11.75 -6.70
N ALA A 56 37.43 10.51 -7.13
CA ALA A 56 38.50 9.57 -7.50
C ALA A 56 39.22 9.96 -8.80
N ARG A 57 38.53 10.67 -9.71
CA ARG A 57 39.12 11.23 -10.93
C ARG A 57 40.34 12.09 -10.62
N ASP A 58 40.27 12.89 -9.56
CA ASP A 58 41.35 13.80 -9.15
C ASP A 58 42.55 13.05 -8.55
N THR A 59 42.36 11.80 -8.10
CA THR A 59 43.39 10.94 -7.53
C THR A 59 44.04 9.95 -8.51
N GLY A 60 43.65 9.97 -9.79
CA GLY A 60 44.27 9.15 -10.84
C GLY A 60 43.63 7.76 -11.04
N LEU A 61 42.38 7.73 -11.53
CA LEU A 61 41.70 6.50 -11.93
C LEU A 61 42.41 5.81 -13.11
N THR A 62 42.59 4.50 -13.02
CA THR A 62 43.06 3.67 -14.13
C THR A 62 41.91 3.35 -15.10
N PRO A 63 42.19 3.00 -16.37
CA PRO A 63 41.15 2.58 -17.31
C PRO A 63 40.31 1.38 -16.83
N VAL A 64 40.91 0.48 -16.02
CA VAL A 64 40.19 -0.67 -15.44
C VAL A 64 39.15 -0.20 -14.43
N HIS A 65 39.53 0.69 -13.50
CA HIS A 65 38.59 1.25 -12.53
C HIS A 65 37.43 2.00 -13.20
N VAL A 66 37.71 2.74 -14.29
CA VAL A 66 36.66 3.40 -15.07
C VAL A 66 35.66 2.40 -15.65
N ARG A 67 36.16 1.28 -16.20
CA ARG A 67 35.29 0.24 -16.77
C ARG A 67 34.46 -0.48 -15.72
N GLU A 68 35.06 -0.85 -14.59
CA GLU A 68 34.34 -1.48 -13.46
C GLU A 68 33.23 -0.56 -12.95
N TYR A 69 33.52 0.73 -12.85
CA TYR A 69 32.55 1.72 -12.44
C TYR A 69 31.38 1.88 -13.44
N GLN A 70 31.66 1.91 -14.74
CA GLN A 70 30.62 1.93 -15.77
C GLN A 70 29.69 0.72 -15.66
N LEU A 71 30.24 -0.47 -15.38
CA LEU A 71 29.45 -1.68 -15.17
C LEU A 71 28.59 -1.59 -13.90
N LEU A 72 29.16 -1.11 -12.79
CA LEU A 72 28.42 -0.88 -11.55
C LEU A 72 27.27 0.11 -11.77
N MET A 73 27.52 1.23 -12.45
CA MET A 73 26.49 2.22 -12.74
C MET A 73 25.40 1.68 -13.67
N ALA A 74 25.75 0.88 -14.68
CA ALA A 74 24.77 0.21 -15.53
C ALA A 74 23.87 -0.72 -14.72
N HIS A 75 24.44 -1.49 -13.78
CA HIS A 75 23.68 -2.35 -12.89
C HIS A 75 22.76 -1.53 -11.95
N ILE A 76 23.28 -0.47 -11.33
CA ILE A 76 22.47 0.39 -10.45
C ILE A 76 21.32 1.03 -11.23
N ASN A 77 21.57 1.55 -12.44
CA ASN A 77 20.52 2.15 -13.27
C ASN A 77 19.45 1.13 -13.63
N SER A 78 19.83 -0.09 -14.02
CA SER A 78 18.85 -1.15 -14.31
C SER A 78 18.02 -1.53 -13.08
N ALA A 79 18.64 -1.58 -11.90
CA ALA A 79 17.93 -1.83 -10.65
C ALA A 79 16.97 -0.68 -10.28
N VAL A 80 17.37 0.57 -10.52
CA VAL A 80 16.52 1.77 -10.35
C VAL A 80 15.31 1.68 -11.28
N GLU A 81 15.52 1.47 -12.58
CA GLU A 81 14.44 1.36 -13.57
C GLU A 81 13.42 0.27 -13.19
N LEU A 82 13.90 -0.92 -12.80
CA LEU A 82 13.03 -2.00 -12.36
C LEU A 82 12.24 -1.63 -11.10
N THR A 83 12.86 -0.92 -10.17
CA THR A 83 12.21 -0.51 -8.91
C THR A 83 11.22 0.62 -9.15
N GLU A 84 11.49 1.55 -10.07
CA GLU A 84 10.53 2.58 -10.50
C GLU A 84 9.26 1.95 -11.09
N ILE A 85 9.39 0.91 -11.91
CA ILE A 85 8.25 0.14 -12.43
C ILE A 85 7.45 -0.50 -11.27
N LYS A 86 8.13 -1.09 -10.28
CA LYS A 86 7.46 -1.68 -9.11
C LYS A 86 6.76 -0.65 -8.24
N VAL A 87 7.38 0.51 -8.02
CA VAL A 87 6.77 1.63 -7.29
C VAL A 87 5.51 2.08 -8.01
N SER A 88 5.58 2.32 -9.31
CA SER A 88 4.42 2.69 -10.14
C SER A 88 3.28 1.66 -10.05
N ALA A 89 3.60 0.37 -10.16
CA ALA A 89 2.61 -0.69 -10.02
C ALA A 89 1.99 -0.73 -8.61
N CYS A 90 2.78 -0.55 -7.55
CA CYS A 90 2.27 -0.53 -6.17
C CYS A 90 1.40 0.70 -5.89
N GLU A 91 1.75 1.85 -6.44
CA GLU A 91 0.96 3.09 -6.34
C GLU A 91 -0.37 2.95 -7.07
N SER A 92 -0.38 2.34 -8.27
CA SER A 92 -1.62 2.01 -8.98
C SER A 92 -2.51 1.08 -8.16
N ASN A 93 -1.94 0.01 -7.60
CA ASN A 93 -2.70 -0.94 -6.76
C ASN A 93 -3.23 -0.27 -5.47
N LEU A 94 -2.47 0.66 -4.89
CA LEU A 94 -2.90 1.43 -3.72
C LEU A 94 -4.11 2.32 -4.05
N GLU A 95 -4.07 3.01 -5.19
CA GLU A 95 -5.19 3.85 -5.61
C GLU A 95 -6.45 3.00 -5.91
N GLU A 96 -6.28 1.85 -6.57
CA GLU A 96 -7.39 0.90 -6.78
C GLU A 96 -7.98 0.40 -5.46
N ALA A 97 -7.14 0.04 -4.49
CA ALA A 97 -7.61 -0.40 -3.16
C ALA A 97 -8.32 0.73 -2.42
N ARG A 98 -7.85 1.98 -2.56
CA ARG A 98 -8.48 3.16 -1.97
C ARG A 98 -9.86 3.40 -2.55
N GLU A 99 -10.01 3.35 -3.87
CA GLU A 99 -11.31 3.49 -4.52
C GLU A 99 -12.29 2.39 -4.08
N GLN A 100 -11.81 1.14 -3.96
CA GLN A 100 -12.63 0.02 -3.52
C GLN A 100 -13.10 0.20 -2.08
N TRP A 101 -12.20 0.60 -1.19
CA TRP A 101 -12.55 0.91 0.20
C TRP A 101 -13.54 2.06 0.28
N GLU A 102 -13.35 3.16 -0.44
CA GLU A 102 -14.27 4.29 -0.43
C GLU A 102 -15.67 3.89 -0.91
N LYS A 103 -15.77 3.11 -1.99
CA LYS A 103 -17.04 2.56 -2.48
C LYS A 103 -17.74 1.73 -1.39
N LYS A 104 -17.00 0.87 -0.69
CA LYS A 104 -17.52 0.00 0.38
C LYS A 104 -17.86 0.75 1.66
N ASN A 105 -17.09 1.77 2.03
CA ASN A 105 -17.40 2.63 3.16
C ASN A 105 -18.69 3.43 2.92
N ILE A 106 -18.85 4.02 1.73
CA ILE A 106 -20.08 4.73 1.36
C ILE A 106 -21.31 3.79 1.40
N GLU A 107 -21.16 2.55 0.92
CA GLU A 107 -22.22 1.54 0.98
C GLU A 107 -22.58 1.18 2.43
N TYR A 108 -21.56 0.93 3.27
CA TYR A 108 -21.74 0.67 4.70
C TYR A 108 -22.45 1.82 5.42
N GLU A 109 -22.03 3.07 5.21
CA GLU A 109 -22.65 4.24 5.82
C GLU A 109 -24.11 4.39 5.40
N LYS A 110 -24.43 4.20 4.12
CA LYS A 110 -25.82 4.23 3.62
C LYS A 110 -26.69 3.17 4.30
N ILE A 111 -26.18 1.94 4.42
CA ILE A 111 -26.89 0.83 5.06
C ILE A 111 -27.06 1.12 6.56
N ARG A 112 -26.00 1.57 7.24
CA ARG A 112 -26.03 1.98 8.65
C ARG A 112 -27.10 3.03 8.90
N ASP A 113 -27.12 4.09 8.11
CA ASP A 113 -28.07 5.19 8.27
C ASP A 113 -29.51 4.74 7.93
N ALA A 114 -29.69 3.78 7.01
CA ALA A 114 -30.99 3.18 6.74
C ALA A 114 -31.47 2.27 7.89
N VAL A 115 -30.59 1.48 8.50
CA VAL A 115 -30.91 0.64 9.66
C VAL A 115 -31.27 1.51 10.86
N ILE A 116 -30.48 2.55 11.16
CA ILE A 116 -30.76 3.49 12.26
C ILE A 116 -32.12 4.17 12.06
N ARG A 117 -32.42 4.66 10.85
CA ARG A 117 -33.71 5.30 10.55
C ARG A 117 -34.91 4.37 10.68
N ASN A 118 -34.71 3.06 10.49
CA ASN A 118 -35.77 2.06 10.58
C ASN A 118 -35.82 1.35 11.94
N ALA A 119 -34.89 1.63 12.86
CA ALA A 119 -34.85 1.04 14.19
C ALA A 119 -35.98 1.62 15.08
N SER A 120 -36.64 0.76 15.84
CA SER A 120 -37.58 1.20 16.89
C SER A 120 -36.81 1.82 18.06
N PRO A 121 -37.42 2.69 18.89
CA PRO A 121 -36.76 3.22 20.08
C PRO A 121 -36.47 2.07 21.05
N GLY A 122 -35.23 1.57 21.04
CA GLY A 122 -34.79 0.39 21.82
C GLY A 122 -33.90 -0.59 21.05
N ASP A 123 -33.97 -0.59 19.70
CA ASP A 123 -33.25 -1.53 18.83
C ASP A 123 -32.05 -0.89 18.09
N VAL A 124 -31.53 0.25 18.59
CA VAL A 124 -30.37 0.89 17.97
C VAL A 124 -29.21 -0.08 18.04
N PRO A 125 -28.67 -0.54 16.90
CA PRO A 125 -27.56 -1.49 16.92
C PRO A 125 -26.37 -0.85 17.62
N GLU A 126 -25.78 -1.57 18.57
CA GLU A 126 -24.52 -1.19 19.19
C GLU A 126 -23.45 -1.19 18.11
N ILE A 127 -23.08 0.00 17.65
CA ILE A 127 -21.98 0.20 16.69
C ILE A 127 -20.71 0.02 17.49
N THR A 128 -20.20 -1.21 17.53
CA THR A 128 -18.82 -1.45 17.96
C THR A 128 -17.92 -0.69 17.00
N GLU A 129 -17.05 0.18 17.48
CA GLU A 129 -15.98 0.73 16.65
C GLU A 129 -15.02 -0.42 16.24
N PRO A 130 -14.33 -0.34 15.10
CA PRO A 130 -13.39 -1.38 14.72
C PRO A 130 -12.31 -1.57 15.80
N GLU A 131 -12.13 -2.81 16.25
CA GLU A 131 -10.87 -3.21 16.89
C GLU A 131 -9.74 -2.98 15.89
N GLU A 132 -8.61 -2.48 16.38
CA GLU A 132 -7.44 -2.02 15.61
C GLU A 132 -7.10 -2.88 14.38
N PRO A 133 -6.55 -2.28 13.31
CA PRO A 133 -6.29 -2.97 12.06
C PRO A 133 -5.48 -4.25 12.28
N PHE A 134 -6.04 -5.38 11.87
CA PHE A 134 -5.42 -6.69 11.97
C PHE A 134 -4.40 -6.89 10.85
N VAL A 135 -3.34 -6.07 10.83
CA VAL A 135 -2.26 -6.18 9.83
C VAL A 135 -1.32 -7.35 10.14
N GLU A 136 -1.35 -7.91 11.35
CA GLU A 136 -0.29 -8.79 11.85
C GLU A 136 -0.30 -10.23 11.27
N GLN A 137 -1.38 -10.68 10.61
CA GLN A 137 -1.51 -12.06 10.09
C GLN A 137 -0.74 -12.30 8.80
N TYR A 138 -0.57 -11.27 7.98
CA TYR A 138 0.04 -11.41 6.66
C TYR A 138 1.57 -11.45 6.70
N TYR A 139 2.19 -11.11 7.83
CA TYR A 139 3.65 -11.08 7.99
C TYR A 139 4.33 -12.43 8.25
N LYS A 140 3.59 -13.54 8.40
CA LYS A 140 4.20 -14.85 8.72
C LYS A 140 4.47 -15.77 7.53
N ARG A 141 4.20 -15.36 6.28
CA ARG A 141 4.29 -16.29 5.13
C ARG A 141 5.54 -16.22 4.26
N ASP A 142 6.35 -15.15 4.34
CA ASP A 142 7.53 -14.98 3.46
C ASP A 142 8.90 -15.10 4.15
N ARG A 143 8.97 -15.83 5.28
CA ARG A 143 10.23 -16.35 5.81
C ARG A 143 10.32 -17.86 5.62
N ARG A 144 10.59 -18.32 4.41
CA ARG A 144 11.15 -19.65 4.13
C ARG A 144 12.14 -19.60 2.99
#